data_AF-A0AAU6PZ51-F1
#
_entry.id   AF-A0AAU6PZ51-F1
#
_cell.length_a   1.000
_cell.length_b   1.000
_cell.length_c   1.000
_cell.angle_alpha   90.00
_cell.angle_beta   90.00
_cell.angle_gamma   90.00
#
_symmetry.space_group_name_H-M   'P 1'
#
loop_
_entity.id
_entity.type
_entity.pdbx_description
1 polymer ?
#
loop_
_entity_poly.entity_id
_entity_poly.type
_entity_poly.pdbx_seq_one_letter_code
_entity_poly.pdbx_strand_id
1 'polypeptide(L)' 'MNVIRHFSDTRTGEGRVRFLLSQGRVILMAEGPGWSHESHHASLHDAATFLAVVTQLPQSLYQEALDDLERRLMLERAA' A
#
# COMPACT_ATOMS: atom_id res chain seq x y z
N MET A 1 -18.13 -14.49 3.66
CA MET A 1 -17.89 -13.31 2.80
C MET A 1 -16.58 -12.69 3.25
N ASN A 2 -15.49 -12.84 2.48
CA ASN A 2 -14.20 -12.25 2.84
C ASN A 2 -14.24 -10.76 2.53
N VAL A 3 -14.40 -9.94 3.57
CA VAL A 3 -14.37 -8.48 3.43
C VAL A 3 -12.92 -8.06 3.25
N ILE A 4 -12.60 -7.56 2.05
CA ILE A 4 -11.35 -6.86 1.79
C ILE A 4 -11.62 -5.38 2.02
N ARG A 5 -10.97 -4.79 3.01
CA ARG A 5 -11.07 -3.36 3.31
C ARG A 5 -9.90 -2.64 2.66
N HIS A 6 -10.19 -1.65 1.82
CA HIS A 6 -9.15 -0.75 1.31
C HIS A 6 -8.68 0.15 2.45
N PHE A 7 -7.43 -0.01 2.88
CA PHE A 7 -6.82 0.88 3.88
C PHE A 7 -6.32 2.15 3.20
N SER A 8 -5.42 1.99 2.22
CA SER A 8 -4.98 3.08 1.35
C SER A 8 -4.96 2.73 -0.14
N ASP A 9 -5.07 3.76 -0.98
CA ASP A 9 -5.13 3.68 -2.46
C ASP A 9 -4.57 4.97 -3.05
N THR A 10 -3.27 4.97 -3.31
CA THR A 10 -2.53 6.09 -3.89
C THR A 10 -2.42 5.88 -5.39
N ARG A 11 -2.76 6.90 -6.18
CA ARG A 11 -2.72 6.88 -7.65
C ARG A 11 -2.00 8.10 -8.18
N THR A 12 -1.01 7.87 -9.03
CA THR A 12 -0.28 8.91 -9.75
C THR A 12 -0.34 8.64 -11.25
N GLY A 13 0.25 9.52 -12.06
CA GLY A 13 0.43 9.25 -13.49
C GLY A 13 1.39 8.09 -13.79
N GLU A 14 2.17 7.65 -12.80
CA GLU A 14 3.22 6.63 -12.97
C GLU A 14 2.78 5.23 -12.49
N GLY A 15 1.70 5.16 -11.72
CA GLY A 15 1.19 3.90 -11.20
C GLY A 15 0.25 4.05 -10.02
N ARG A 16 0.08 2.95 -9.28
CA ARG A 16 -0.84 2.85 -8.16
C ARG A 16 -0.29 1.94 -7.08
N VAL A 17 -0.46 2.33 -5.82
CA VAL A 17 -0.14 1.52 -4.65
C VAL A 17 -1.37 1.40 -3.77
N ARG A 18 -1.67 0.18 -3.31
CA ARG A 18 -2.79 -0.12 -2.42
C ARG A 18 -2.33 -0.96 -1.24
N PHE A 19 -2.80 -0.58 -0.06
CA PHE A 19 -2.74 -1.40 1.14
C PHE A 19 -4.16 -1.86 1.47
N LEU A 20 -4.40 -3.16 1.44
CA LEU A 20 -5.71 -3.75 1.72
C LEU A 20 -5.63 -4.58 3.01
N LEU A 21 -6.66 -4.52 3.84
CA LEU A 21 -6.80 -5.39 5.01
C LEU A 21 -7.75 -6.53 4.67
N SER A 22 -7.31 -7.76 4.90
CA SER A 22 -8.11 -8.96 4.68
C SER A 22 -7.75 -10.02 5.71
N GLN A 23 -8.75 -10.51 6.46
CA GLN A 23 -8.59 -11.61 7.43
C GLN A 23 -7.39 -11.43 8.40
N GLY A 24 -7.16 -10.22 8.92
CA GLY A 24 -6.04 -9.94 9.83
C GLY A 24 -4.67 -9.89 9.16
N ARG A 25 -4.61 -9.85 7.82
CA ARG A 25 -3.40 -9.64 7.03
C ARG A 25 -3.50 -8.38 6.20
N VAL A 26 -2.35 -7.92 5.73
CA VAL A 26 -2.23 -6.82 4.77
C VAL A 26 -1.86 -7.38 3.41
N ILE A 27 -2.56 -6.94 2.36
CA ILE A 27 -2.18 -7.20 0.97
C ILE A 27 -1.63 -5.87 0.44
N LEU A 28 -0.37 -5.91 0.01
CA LEU A 28 0.28 -4.81 -0.69
C LEU A 28 0.20 -5.07 -2.19
N MET A 29 -0.43 -4.17 -2.92
CA MET A 29 -0.44 -4.18 -4.38
C MET A 29 0.24 -2.92 -4.90
N ALA A 30 1.18 -3.08 -5.83
CA ALA A 30 1.79 -1.97 -6.55
C ALA A 30 1.79 -2.27 -8.04
N GLU A 31 1.40 -1.33 -8.88
CA GLU A 31 1.29 -1.55 -10.33
C GLU A 31 1.62 -0.28 -11.12
N GLY A 32 2.15 -0.46 -12.32
CA GLY A 32 2.45 0.60 -13.27
C GLY A 32 2.59 0.05 -14.70
N PRO A 33 3.03 0.86 -15.67
CA PRO A 33 3.13 0.42 -17.06
C PRO A 33 4.09 -0.76 -17.22
N GLY A 34 3.54 -1.93 -17.57
CA GLY A 34 4.32 -3.15 -17.83
C GLY A 34 4.84 -3.88 -16.59
N TRP A 35 4.43 -3.49 -15.38
CA TRP A 35 4.82 -4.17 -14.14
C TRP A 35 3.69 -4.19 -13.11
N SER A 36 3.66 -5.24 -12.31
CA SER A 36 2.79 -5.35 -11.14
C SER A 36 3.48 -6.16 -10.05
N HIS A 37 3.06 -5.92 -8.82
CA HIS A 37 3.56 -6.56 -7.62
C HIS A 37 2.40 -6.79 -6.66
N GLU A 38 2.36 -7.99 -6.08
CA GLU A 38 1.43 -8.36 -5.03
C GLU A 38 2.17 -9.13 -3.94
N SER A 39 1.94 -8.78 -2.68
CA SER A 39 2.55 -9.46 -1.54
C SER A 39 1.65 -9.39 -0.30
N HIS A 40 1.82 -10.35 0.60
CA HIS A 40 1.03 -10.48 1.82
C HIS A 40 1.93 -10.28 3.04
N HIS A 41 1.43 -9.51 4.00
CA HIS A 41 2.18 -9.08 5.17
C HIS A 41 1.36 -9.26 6.44
N ALA A 42 2.02 -9.44 7.58
CA ALA A 42 1.36 -9.56 8.88
C ALA A 42 0.81 -8.20 9.35
N SER A 43 1.44 -7.09 8.95
CA SER A 43 1.05 -5.75 9.37
C SER A 43 1.23 -4.70 8.26
N LEU A 44 0.64 -3.52 8.47
CA LEU A 44 0.84 -2.36 7.58
C LEU A 44 2.30 -1.88 7.60
N HIS A 45 2.97 -2.03 8.76
CA HIS A 45 4.37 -1.67 8.92
C HIS A 45 5.29 -2.56 8.08
N ASP A 46 5.06 -3.88 8.10
CA ASP A 46 5.82 -4.83 7.28
C ASP A 46 5.61 -4.56 5.78
N ALA A 47 4.35 -4.31 5.38
CA ALA A 47 4.03 -3.94 4.01
C ALA A 47 4.72 -2.64 3.57
N ALA A 48 4.73 -1.61 4.42
CA ALA A 48 5.38 -0.34 4.13
C ALA A 48 6.91 -0.49 4.01
N THR A 49 7.50 -1.32 4.87
CA THR A 49 8.93 -1.66 4.80
C THR A 49 9.26 -2.41 3.51
N PHE A 50 8.41 -3.37 3.12
CA PHE A 50 8.58 -4.12 1.88
C PHE A 50 8.43 -3.23 0.64
N LEU A 51 7.59 -2.20 0.69
CA LEU A 51 7.41 -1.30 -0.46
C LEU A 51 8.74 -0.68 -0.92
N ALA A 52 9.68 -0.43 0.01
CA ALA A 52 11.00 0.11 -0.29
C ALA A 52 11.91 -0.83 -1.11
N VAL A 53 11.59 -2.13 -1.18
CA VAL A 53 12.36 -3.12 -1.96
C VAL A 53 11.70 -3.48 -3.30
N VAL A 54 10.57 -2.84 -3.65
CA VAL A 54 9.92 -3.03 -4.95
C VAL A 54 10.69 -2.23 -6.01
N THR A 55 11.60 -2.91 -6.72
CA THR A 55 12.57 -2.25 -7.62
C THR A 55 11.97 -1.47 -8.79
N GLN A 56 10.75 -1.81 -9.23
CA GLN A 56 10.07 -1.14 -10.34
C GLN A 56 9.25 0.08 -9.89
N LEU A 57 9.17 0.32 -8.59
CA LEU A 57 8.34 1.39 -8.02
C LEU A 57 9.02 2.76 -8.20
N PRO A 58 8.39 3.72 -8.90
CA PRO A 58 8.90 5.08 -8.99
C PRO A 58 9.01 5.74 -7.61
N GLN A 59 10.06 6.53 -7.39
CA GLN A 59 10.32 7.19 -6.10
C GLN A 59 9.18 8.11 -5.65
N SER A 60 8.58 8.86 -6.59
CA SER A 60 7.41 9.72 -6.36
C SER A 60 6.21 8.91 -5.87
N LEU A 61 5.89 7.81 -6.56
CA LEU A 61 4.80 6.92 -6.16
C LEU A 61 5.07 6.25 -4.79
N TYR A 62 6.32 5.90 -4.50
CA TYR A 62 6.74 5.40 -3.19
C TYR A 62 6.46 6.42 -2.07
N GLN A 63 6.90 7.67 -2.25
CA GLN A 63 6.73 8.74 -1.27
C GLN A 63 5.25 9.05 -1.03
N GLU A 64 4.48 9.25 -2.11
CA GLU A 64 3.05 9.54 -2.00
C GLU A 64 2.26 8.38 -1.35
N ALA A 65 2.67 7.14 -1.57
CA ALA A 65 2.05 5.98 -0.95
C ALA A 65 2.31 5.92 0.56
N LEU A 66 3.52 6.27 1.01
CA LEU A 66 3.85 6.33 2.43
C LEU A 66 3.16 7.50 3.13
N ASP A 67 3.15 8.69 2.51
CA ASP A 67 2.47 9.85 3.06
C ASP A 67 0.96 9.58 3.23
N ASP A 68 0.35 8.92 2.24
CA ASP A 68 -1.07 8.56 2.32
C ASP A 68 -1.36 7.51 3.39
N LEU A 69 -0.49 6.50 3.50
CA LEU A 69 -0.56 5.48 4.54
C LEU A 69 -0.47 6.11 5.94
N GLU A 70 0.50 7.01 6.15
CA GLU A 70 0.70 7.70 7.42
C GLU A 70 -0.51 8.58 7.78
N ARG A 71 -1.01 9.38 6.82
CA ARG A 71 -2.22 10.18 7.03
C ARG A 71 -3.41 9.32 7.48
N ARG A 72 -3.62 8.18 6.84
CA ARG A 72 -4.71 7.25 7.20
C ARG A 72 -4.51 6.60 8.57
N LEU A 73 -3.28 6.25 8.94
CA LEU A 73 -2.95 5.76 10.28
C LEU A 73 -3.23 6.79 11.36
N MET A 74 -2.94 8.07 11.11
CA MET A 74 -3.27 9.16 12.04
C MET A 74 -4.77 9.31 12.23
N LEU A 75 -5.55 9.25 11.14
CA LEU A 75 -7.01 9.34 11.19
C LEU A 75 -7.65 8.17 11.96
N GLU A 76 -7.19 6.93 11.74
CA GLU A 76 -7.68 5.75 12.47
C GLU A 76 -7.39 5.81 13.97
N ARG A 77 -6.26 6.39 14.38
CA ARG A 77 -5.92 6.55 15.80
C ARG A 77 -6.77 7.61 16.50
N ALA A 78 -7.35 8.54 15.74
CA ALA A 78 -8.16 9.63 16.27
C ALA A 78 -9.66 9.30 16.32
N ALA A 79 -10.09 8.19 15.72
CA ALA A 79 -11.47 7.70 15.67
C ALA A 79 -11.76 6.67 16.76
#